data_AF-A0AAN8I3L3-F1
#
_entry.id   AF-A0AAN8I3L3-F1
#
_cell.length_a   1.000
_cell.length_b   1.000
_cell.length_c   1.000
_cell.angle_alpha   90.00
_cell.angle_beta   90.00
_cell.angle_gamma   90.00
#
_symmetry.space_group_name_H-M   'P 1'
#
loop_
_entity.id
_entity.type
_entity.pdbx_description
1 polymer ?
#
loop_
_entity_poly.entity_id
_entity_poly.type
_entity_poly.pdbx_seq_one_letter_code
_entity_poly.pdbx_strand_id
1 'polypeptide(L)'
;MSKVHYDIGAYRPYLPIHPSIPSEIYKQFEVAHEAGDTDWEFTHYPNWTGPSDYKLDHDEPTNGLSPVWLRMPDDEDIQRTPIRNVTYDTWGPGVKSWSIAAQSHLSLLENLYFNNASAYYEALNEVWFTDYDRLSINMICVEANDILAQFPVDKDVVDEEWLTVALPKRLKKHVVVETRALAAHFAFSFQNAIEYTDVLNRYADYASKKACLNLYQFGIPIFGDIEVDVRPVHHSHPARISGGG
;
A
#
# COMPACT_ATOMS: atom_id res chain seq x y z
N MET A 1 -1.76 6.72 3.05
CA MET A 1 -3.08 6.60 3.72
C MET A 1 -3.16 7.67 4.82
N SER A 2 -4.24 8.46 4.91
CA SER A 2 -4.28 9.72 5.69
C SER A 2 -5.33 9.71 6.81
N LYS A 3 -5.23 10.69 7.74
CA LYS A 3 -6.26 10.99 8.76
C LYS A 3 -7.61 11.38 8.18
N VAL A 4 -7.64 11.97 6.98
CA VAL A 4 -8.89 12.27 6.25
C VAL A 4 -9.72 11.00 6.09
N HIS A 5 -9.11 9.91 5.62
CA HIS A 5 -9.80 8.63 5.40
C HIS A 5 -10.32 8.01 6.70
N TYR A 6 -9.68 8.29 7.83
CA TYR A 6 -10.15 7.86 9.14
C TYR A 6 -11.41 8.63 9.55
N ASP A 7 -11.39 9.94 9.40
CA ASP A 7 -12.51 10.80 9.82
C ASP A 7 -13.77 10.62 8.96
N ILE A 8 -13.61 10.22 7.69
CA ILE A 8 -14.74 9.90 6.80
C ILE A 8 -15.17 8.43 6.89
N GLY A 9 -14.60 7.64 7.80
CA GLY A 9 -15.03 6.26 8.06
C GLY A 9 -14.62 5.23 7.01
N ALA A 10 -13.51 5.45 6.30
CA ALA A 10 -13.02 4.48 5.31
C ALA A 10 -12.28 3.28 5.95
N TYR A 11 -11.78 3.42 7.18
CA TYR A 11 -11.06 2.33 7.85
C TYR A 11 -11.98 1.39 8.61
N ARG A 12 -11.46 0.17 8.83
CA ARG A 12 -12.12 -0.92 9.53
C ARG A 12 -11.18 -1.50 10.58
N PRO A 13 -11.69 -1.97 11.72
CA PRO A 13 -10.84 -2.51 12.77
C PRO A 13 -10.31 -3.89 12.40
N TYR A 14 -8.98 -4.01 12.35
CA TYR A 14 -8.26 -5.27 12.19
C TYR A 14 -7.17 -5.39 13.25
N LEU A 15 -6.92 -6.63 13.68
CA LEU A 15 -5.82 -6.99 14.58
C LEU A 15 -5.20 -8.32 14.14
N PRO A 16 -3.90 -8.56 14.41
CA PRO A 16 -3.30 -9.87 14.23
C PRO A 16 -4.01 -10.91 15.10
N ILE A 17 -3.99 -12.18 14.67
CA ILE A 17 -4.45 -13.29 15.52
C ILE A 17 -3.78 -13.17 16.89
N HIS A 18 -4.61 -13.11 17.94
CA HIS A 18 -4.10 -12.98 19.29
C HIS A 18 -3.52 -14.31 19.79
N PRO A 19 -2.36 -14.33 20.48
CA PRO A 19 -1.70 -15.57 20.92
C PRO A 19 -2.52 -16.44 21.88
N SER A 20 -3.50 -15.86 22.58
CA SER A 20 -4.39 -16.61 23.49
C SER A 20 -5.49 -17.40 22.77
N ILE A 21 -5.65 -17.21 21.46
CA ILE A 21 -6.67 -17.92 20.68
C ILE A 21 -6.16 -19.35 20.41
N PRO A 22 -7.00 -20.40 20.49
CA PRO A 22 -6.56 -21.77 20.25
C PRO A 22 -5.86 -21.91 18.90
N SER A 23 -4.61 -22.38 18.91
CA SER A 23 -3.77 -22.46 17.72
C SER A 23 -4.44 -23.23 16.59
N GLU A 24 -5.19 -24.30 16.88
CA GLU A 24 -5.73 -25.20 15.86
C GLU A 24 -6.73 -24.53 14.91
N ILE A 25 -7.54 -23.56 15.39
CA ILE A 25 -8.55 -22.90 14.56
C ILE A 25 -7.88 -21.99 13.52
N TYR A 26 -6.73 -21.42 13.85
CA TYR A 26 -6.11 -20.36 13.06
C TYR A 26 -4.76 -20.73 12.42
N LYS A 27 -4.15 -21.83 12.85
CA LYS A 27 -2.91 -22.39 12.31
C LYS A 27 -3.03 -22.67 10.81
N GLN A 28 -4.22 -23.04 10.32
CA GLN A 28 -4.44 -23.20 8.89
C GLN A 28 -4.20 -21.90 8.09
N PHE A 29 -4.53 -20.74 8.66
CA PHE A 29 -4.33 -19.45 7.99
C PHE A 29 -2.86 -19.04 8.05
N GLU A 30 -2.17 -19.33 9.14
CA GLU A 30 -0.71 -19.09 9.25
C GLU A 30 0.07 -19.98 8.27
N VAL A 31 -0.30 -21.26 8.17
CA VAL A 31 0.28 -22.19 7.18
C VAL A 31 -0.02 -21.73 5.74
N ALA A 32 -1.24 -21.27 5.47
CA ALA A 32 -1.61 -20.73 4.17
C ALA A 32 -0.80 -19.46 3.84
N HIS A 33 -0.59 -18.58 4.82
CA HIS A 33 0.28 -17.41 4.67
C HIS A 33 1.73 -17.81 4.34
N GLU A 34 2.31 -18.77 5.07
CA GLU A 34 3.66 -19.28 4.81
C GLU A 34 3.78 -19.90 3.40
N ALA A 35 2.71 -20.50 2.88
CA ALA A 35 2.64 -21.06 1.54
C ALA A 35 2.34 -20.01 0.44
N GLY A 36 2.06 -18.75 0.80
CA GLY A 36 1.63 -17.71 -0.14
C GLY A 36 0.18 -17.84 -0.62
N ASP A 37 -0.62 -18.72 -0.02
CA ASP A 37 -2.01 -19.06 -0.38
C ASP A 37 -3.01 -18.32 0.51
N THR A 38 -2.83 -17.00 0.65
CA THR A 38 -3.71 -16.16 1.48
C THR A 38 -4.85 -15.60 0.64
N ASP A 39 -6.10 -15.83 1.05
CA ASP A 39 -7.25 -15.25 0.36
C ASP A 39 -7.39 -13.74 0.63
N TRP A 40 -7.64 -12.96 -0.42
CA TRP A 40 -7.88 -11.53 -0.28
C TRP A 40 -9.24 -11.22 0.36
N GLU A 41 -10.23 -12.10 0.22
CA GLU A 41 -11.59 -11.86 0.73
C GLU A 41 -11.64 -12.06 2.24
N PHE A 42 -11.84 -10.97 2.97
CA PHE A 42 -11.87 -11.00 4.45
C PHE A 42 -12.98 -11.90 5.01
N THR A 43 -14.05 -12.16 4.26
CA THR A 43 -15.17 -13.02 4.65
C THR A 43 -14.83 -14.51 4.72
N HIS A 44 -13.70 -14.93 4.12
CA HIS A 44 -13.18 -16.30 4.25
C HIS A 44 -12.42 -16.52 5.55
N TYR A 45 -12.24 -15.47 6.35
CA TYR A 45 -11.62 -15.52 7.66
C TYR A 45 -12.69 -15.44 8.75
N PRO A 46 -12.51 -16.13 9.88
CA PRO A 46 -13.28 -15.85 11.08
C PRO A 46 -13.01 -14.42 11.57
N ASN A 47 -14.00 -13.85 12.27
CA ASN A 47 -13.80 -12.61 12.99
C ASN A 47 -12.72 -12.78 14.07
N TRP A 48 -12.01 -11.68 14.36
CA TRP A 48 -11.05 -11.60 15.45
C TRP A 48 -11.73 -11.89 16.78
N THR A 49 -11.09 -12.69 17.62
CA THR A 49 -11.51 -12.98 18.99
C THR A 49 -10.35 -12.76 19.93
N GLY A 50 -10.60 -12.27 21.14
CA GLY A 50 -9.54 -12.07 22.13
C GLY A 50 -10.03 -11.25 23.30
N PRO A 51 -9.13 -10.88 24.23
CA PRO A 51 -9.48 -10.05 25.37
C PRO A 51 -10.10 -8.72 24.91
N SER A 52 -11.19 -8.28 25.55
CA SER A 52 -11.89 -7.04 25.19
C SER A 52 -11.05 -5.79 25.46
N ASP A 53 -10.06 -5.88 26.34
CA ASP A 53 -9.12 -4.83 26.71
C ASP A 53 -7.81 -4.87 25.90
N TYR A 54 -7.60 -5.88 25.06
CA TYR A 54 -6.43 -5.97 24.19
C TYR A 54 -6.42 -4.82 23.18
N LYS A 55 -5.27 -4.16 23.08
CA LYS A 55 -4.97 -3.07 22.14
C LYS A 55 -3.58 -3.33 21.58
N LEU A 56 -3.42 -3.11 20.28
CA LEU A 56 -2.12 -3.15 19.62
C LEU A 56 -1.65 -1.71 19.45
N ASP A 57 -0.47 -1.38 19.99
CA ASP A 57 0.12 -0.07 19.75
C ASP A 57 0.71 0.01 18.34
N HIS A 58 0.74 1.21 17.76
CA HIS A 58 1.12 1.40 16.38
C HIS A 58 2.65 1.28 16.14
N ASP A 59 3.44 1.31 17.21
CA ASP A 59 4.89 1.18 17.23
C ASP A 59 5.36 -0.16 17.80
N GLU A 60 4.42 -1.03 18.20
CA GLU A 60 4.74 -2.35 18.72
C GLU A 60 5.52 -3.17 17.68
N PRO A 61 6.62 -3.84 18.07
CA PRO A 61 7.37 -4.70 17.16
C PRO A 61 6.54 -5.93 16.77
N THR A 62 6.88 -6.56 15.65
CA THR A 62 6.18 -7.75 15.15
C THR A 62 6.44 -9.02 15.98
N ASN A 63 7.37 -8.96 16.94
CA ASN A 63 7.80 -10.12 17.72
C ASN A 63 6.65 -10.77 18.49
N GLY A 64 6.26 -11.97 18.08
CA GLY A 64 5.22 -12.76 18.74
C GLY A 64 3.79 -12.38 18.33
N LEU A 65 3.63 -11.44 17.39
CA LEU A 65 2.37 -11.23 16.70
C LEU A 65 2.20 -12.31 15.63
N SER A 66 0.97 -12.55 15.19
CA SER A 66 0.72 -13.38 14.01
C SER A 66 0.86 -12.55 12.73
N PRO A 67 1.34 -13.12 11.61
CA PRO A 67 1.38 -12.41 10.34
C PRO A 67 -0.03 -12.23 9.75
N VAL A 68 -1.00 -13.04 10.17
CA VAL A 68 -2.38 -13.01 9.67
C VAL A 68 -3.23 -12.06 10.49
N TRP A 69 -3.89 -11.13 9.81
CA TRP A 69 -4.75 -10.13 10.42
C TRP A 69 -6.21 -10.47 10.19
N LEU A 70 -7.02 -10.29 11.23
CA LEU A 70 -8.44 -10.61 11.23
C LEU A 70 -9.29 -9.38 11.47
N ARG A 71 -10.45 -9.37 10.82
CA ARG A 71 -11.47 -8.34 10.98
C ARG A 71 -12.10 -8.45 12.36
N MET A 72 -12.10 -7.36 13.14
CA MET A 72 -12.87 -7.32 14.38
C MET A 72 -14.37 -7.25 14.07
N PRO A 73 -15.25 -7.79 14.90
CA PRO A 73 -16.69 -7.83 14.60
C PRO A 73 -17.40 -6.47 14.71
N ASP A 74 -16.92 -5.58 15.58
CA ASP A 74 -17.53 -4.29 15.86
C ASP A 74 -16.66 -3.15 15.30
N ASP A 75 -17.26 -2.21 14.58
CA ASP A 75 -16.56 -1.04 14.04
C ASP A 75 -16.16 -0.05 15.14
N GLU A 76 -16.86 -0.05 16.28
CA GLU A 76 -16.52 0.78 17.44
C GLU A 76 -15.18 0.37 18.08
N ASP A 77 -14.75 -0.88 17.87
CA ASP A 77 -13.45 -1.38 18.33
C ASP A 77 -12.25 -0.75 17.62
N ILE A 78 -12.46 0.11 16.61
CA ILE A 78 -11.39 0.85 15.93
C ILE A 78 -10.47 1.62 16.90
N GLN A 79 -10.99 2.02 18.07
CA GLN A 79 -10.22 2.66 19.16
C GLN A 79 -9.16 1.77 19.82
N ARG A 80 -9.15 0.48 19.52
CA ARG A 80 -8.19 -0.52 20.02
C ARG A 80 -7.13 -0.89 18.99
N THR A 81 -7.26 -0.38 17.77
CA THR A 81 -6.43 -0.74 16.63
C THR A 81 -5.41 0.36 16.32
N PRO A 82 -4.27 0.03 15.69
CA PRO A 82 -3.21 0.99 15.37
C PRO A 82 -3.67 2.23 14.62
N ILE A 83 -4.67 2.11 13.72
CA ILE A 83 -5.12 3.23 12.88
C ILE A 83 -5.63 4.43 13.67
N ARG A 84 -6.06 4.26 14.93
CA ARG A 84 -6.50 5.36 15.81
C ARG A 84 -5.41 6.43 16.00
N ASN A 85 -4.15 6.05 15.82
CA ASN A 85 -2.99 6.92 16.00
C ASN A 85 -2.59 7.68 14.73
N VAL A 86 -3.33 7.55 13.62
CA VAL A 86 -3.06 8.30 12.39
C VAL A 86 -3.29 9.80 12.60
N THR A 87 -2.43 10.64 12.04
CA THR A 87 -2.48 12.10 12.18
C THR A 87 -2.40 12.80 10.82
N TYR A 88 -2.60 14.12 10.81
CA TYR A 88 -2.42 14.98 9.63
C TYR A 88 -0.94 15.35 9.38
N ASP A 89 -0.01 14.91 10.22
CA ASP A 89 1.40 15.23 10.08
C ASP A 89 2.01 14.48 8.88
N THR A 90 2.63 15.24 7.97
CA THR A 90 3.34 14.74 6.78
C THR A 90 4.36 13.66 7.12
N TRP A 91 4.99 13.73 8.30
CA TRP A 91 5.95 12.73 8.79
C TRP A 91 5.44 12.01 10.06
N GLY A 92 4.13 12.00 10.25
CA GLY A 92 3.48 11.38 11.40
C GLY A 92 3.40 9.85 11.33
N PRO A 93 2.69 9.22 12.29
CA PRO A 93 2.51 7.77 12.33
C PRO A 93 1.95 7.16 11.04
N GLY A 94 1.13 7.91 10.28
CA GLY A 94 0.56 7.45 9.02
C GLY A 94 1.58 7.05 7.93
N VAL A 95 2.79 7.60 7.98
CA VAL A 95 3.89 7.29 7.04
C VAL A 95 4.95 6.39 7.67
N LYS A 96 5.00 6.30 9.01
CA LYS A 96 6.06 5.60 9.75
C LYS A 96 5.65 4.26 10.33
N SER A 97 4.40 4.09 10.73
CA SER A 97 3.93 2.87 11.39
C SER A 97 3.58 1.81 10.35
N TRP A 98 4.18 0.63 10.53
CA TRP A 98 3.91 -0.56 9.72
C TRP A 98 2.50 -1.11 10.00
N SER A 99 2.05 -1.07 11.24
CA SER A 99 0.76 -1.64 11.66
C SER A 99 -0.42 -0.75 11.27
N ILE A 100 -0.23 0.58 11.26
CA ILE A 100 -1.17 1.52 10.61
C ILE A 100 -1.28 1.22 9.11
N ALA A 101 -0.16 0.97 8.43
CA ALA A 101 -0.16 0.64 7.01
C ALA A 101 -0.90 -0.67 6.76
N ALA A 102 -0.58 -1.74 7.49
CA ALA A 102 -1.24 -3.04 7.38
C ALA A 102 -2.76 -2.91 7.50
N GLN A 103 -3.25 -2.28 8.57
CA GLN A 103 -4.68 -2.07 8.77
C GLN A 103 -5.32 -1.20 7.67
N SER A 104 -4.60 -0.18 7.18
CA SER A 104 -5.08 0.68 6.09
C SER A 104 -5.30 -0.12 4.80
N HIS A 105 -4.37 -1.02 4.46
CA HIS A 105 -4.47 -1.89 3.29
C HIS A 105 -5.59 -2.93 3.42
N LEU A 106 -5.75 -3.54 4.59
CA LEU A 106 -6.85 -4.48 4.85
C LEU A 106 -8.22 -3.80 4.74
N SER A 107 -8.35 -2.59 5.29
CA SER A 107 -9.56 -1.77 5.14
C SER A 107 -9.85 -1.44 3.67
N LEU A 108 -8.81 -1.17 2.88
CA LEU A 108 -8.97 -0.95 1.45
C LEU A 108 -9.48 -2.20 0.74
N LEU A 109 -8.89 -3.38 1.01
CA LEU A 109 -9.34 -4.65 0.45
C LEU A 109 -10.80 -4.97 0.83
N GLU A 110 -11.21 -4.72 2.08
CA GLU A 110 -12.62 -4.84 2.51
C GLU A 110 -13.54 -3.89 1.74
N ASN A 111 -13.15 -2.62 1.56
CA ASN A 111 -13.94 -1.70 0.76
C ASN A 111 -14.01 -2.12 -0.73
N LEU A 112 -12.93 -2.67 -1.30
CA LEU A 112 -12.94 -3.22 -2.66
C LEU A 112 -13.89 -4.41 -2.77
N TYR A 113 -13.96 -5.27 -1.75
CA TYR A 113 -14.92 -6.38 -1.68
C TYR A 113 -16.36 -5.89 -1.78
N PHE A 114 -16.71 -4.83 -1.07
CA PHE A 114 -18.04 -4.22 -1.14
C PHE A 114 -18.26 -3.28 -2.33
N ASN A 115 -17.31 -3.20 -3.27
CA ASN A 115 -17.33 -2.23 -4.37
C ASN A 115 -17.50 -0.77 -3.88
N ASN A 116 -16.92 -0.47 -2.71
CA ASN A 116 -17.00 0.81 -2.01
C ASN A 116 -15.67 1.57 -2.04
N ALA A 117 -14.92 1.49 -3.15
CA ALA A 117 -13.71 2.31 -3.36
C ALA A 117 -14.01 3.82 -3.22
N SER A 118 -15.27 4.17 -3.46
CA SER A 118 -15.87 5.50 -3.32
C SER A 118 -15.61 6.15 -1.95
N ALA A 119 -15.51 5.35 -0.88
CA ALA A 119 -15.16 5.83 0.45
C ALA A 119 -13.80 6.56 0.53
N TYR A 120 -12.92 6.39 -0.47
CA TYR A 120 -11.61 7.05 -0.54
C TYR A 120 -11.59 8.30 -1.43
N TYR A 121 -12.60 8.53 -2.27
CA TYR A 121 -12.57 9.62 -3.25
C TYR A 121 -13.86 10.44 -3.38
N GLU A 122 -15.01 9.98 -2.88
CA GLU A 122 -16.28 10.73 -2.98
C GLU A 122 -16.25 12.07 -2.25
N ALA A 123 -15.42 12.20 -1.20
CA ALA A 123 -15.18 13.48 -0.54
C ALA A 123 -14.36 14.47 -1.40
N LEU A 124 -13.73 14.01 -2.48
CA LEU A 124 -12.90 14.82 -3.37
C LEU A 124 -13.65 15.34 -4.60
N ASN A 125 -14.75 14.68 -4.97
CA ASN A 125 -15.77 14.87 -6.03
C ASN A 125 -15.59 15.83 -7.23
N GLU A 126 -14.40 16.36 -7.50
CA GLU A 126 -14.12 17.26 -8.62
C GLU A 126 -12.78 16.86 -9.25
N VAL A 127 -12.75 16.76 -10.58
CA VAL A 127 -11.49 16.82 -11.34
C VAL A 127 -11.02 18.26 -11.25
N TRP A 128 -9.80 18.46 -10.78
CA TRP A 128 -9.22 19.79 -10.64
C TRP A 128 -7.87 19.88 -11.35
N PHE A 129 -7.57 21.08 -11.82
CA PHE A 129 -6.28 21.42 -12.39
C PHE A 129 -5.38 21.91 -11.26
N THR A 130 -4.14 21.41 -11.23
CA THR A 130 -3.20 21.80 -10.19
C THR A 130 -2.69 23.22 -10.33
N ASP A 131 -2.98 23.90 -11.45
CA ASP A 131 -2.41 25.20 -11.83
C ASP A 131 -0.89 25.30 -11.60
N TYR A 132 -0.20 24.18 -11.85
CA TYR A 132 1.24 24.02 -11.64
C TYR A 132 1.70 24.09 -10.18
N ASP A 133 0.84 23.72 -9.24
CA ASP A 133 1.23 23.42 -7.87
C ASP A 133 1.81 22.00 -7.75
N ARG A 134 2.77 21.85 -6.84
CA ARG A 134 3.42 20.57 -6.55
C ARG A 134 2.40 19.62 -5.93
N LEU A 135 2.20 18.48 -6.57
CA LEU A 135 1.52 17.35 -5.97
C LEU A 135 2.50 16.54 -5.09
N SER A 136 2.02 16.06 -3.95
CA SER A 136 2.73 15.04 -3.14
C SER A 136 2.92 13.76 -3.94
N ILE A 137 3.79 12.84 -3.48
CA ILE A 137 4.04 11.52 -4.09
C ILE A 137 2.70 10.84 -4.40
N ASN A 138 2.35 10.85 -5.67
CA ASN A 138 1.13 10.29 -6.22
C ASN A 138 1.53 9.34 -7.34
N MET A 139 0.61 8.47 -7.76
CA MET A 139 0.78 7.74 -9.01
C MET A 139 0.63 8.74 -10.16
N ILE A 140 1.74 9.04 -10.84
CA ILE A 140 1.77 9.93 -12.00
C ILE A 140 1.90 9.09 -13.26
N CYS A 141 0.96 9.25 -14.18
CA CYS A 141 1.06 8.70 -15.53
C CYS A 141 1.52 9.80 -16.48
N VAL A 142 2.56 9.51 -17.27
CA VAL A 142 3.15 10.46 -18.22
C VAL A 142 3.28 9.82 -19.59
N GLU A 143 3.23 10.66 -20.63
CA GLU A 143 3.51 10.23 -21.99
C GLU A 143 5.02 10.10 -22.18
N ALA A 144 5.48 8.95 -22.69
CA ALA A 144 6.91 8.64 -22.69
C ALA A 144 7.72 9.60 -23.57
N ASN A 145 7.19 10.04 -24.74
CA ASN A 145 7.94 10.94 -25.61
C ASN A 145 8.13 12.32 -24.98
N ASP A 146 7.15 12.82 -24.24
CA ASP A 146 7.25 14.06 -23.46
C ASP A 146 8.37 14.02 -22.41
N ILE A 147 8.65 12.87 -21.82
CA ILE A 147 9.76 12.72 -20.86
C ILE A 147 11.08 12.50 -21.59
N LEU A 148 11.12 11.54 -22.51
CA LEU A 148 12.36 11.09 -23.14
C LEU A 148 13.03 12.19 -23.97
N ALA A 149 12.25 13.06 -24.59
CA ALA A 149 12.75 14.21 -25.34
C ALA A 149 13.39 15.31 -24.47
N GLN A 150 13.31 15.20 -23.14
CA GLN A 150 13.64 16.25 -22.19
C GLN A 150 14.76 15.86 -21.22
N PHE A 151 15.34 14.68 -21.38
CA PHE A 151 16.53 14.29 -20.63
C PHE A 151 17.78 15.06 -21.08
N PRO A 152 18.74 15.29 -20.17
CA PRO A 152 18.70 14.94 -18.75
C PRO A 152 17.78 15.85 -17.91
N VAL A 153 17.23 15.32 -16.81
CA VAL A 153 16.50 16.11 -15.81
C VAL A 153 17.49 17.04 -15.09
N ASP A 154 17.06 18.28 -14.83
CA ASP A 154 17.86 19.24 -14.08
C ASP A 154 18.17 18.71 -12.67
N LYS A 155 19.44 18.68 -12.29
CA LYS A 155 19.92 18.01 -11.07
C LYS A 155 19.38 18.58 -9.77
N ASP A 156 18.91 19.83 -9.81
CA ASP A 156 18.47 20.58 -8.64
C ASP A 156 16.94 20.57 -8.48
N VAL A 157 16.21 19.84 -9.34
CA VAL A 157 14.75 19.74 -9.29
C VAL A 157 14.37 18.32 -8.86
N VAL A 158 13.56 18.22 -7.80
CA VAL A 158 12.97 16.93 -7.39
C VAL A 158 11.99 16.43 -8.45
N ASP A 159 11.89 15.12 -8.60
CA ASP A 159 11.11 14.47 -9.65
C ASP A 159 9.64 14.91 -9.67
N GLU A 160 8.97 15.05 -8.52
CA GLU A 160 7.56 15.45 -8.49
C GLU A 160 7.38 16.90 -8.98
N GLU A 161 8.26 17.82 -8.60
CA GLU A 161 8.24 19.20 -9.08
C GLU A 161 8.56 19.27 -10.57
N TRP A 162 9.52 18.48 -11.04
CA TRP A 162 9.87 18.44 -12.44
C TRP A 162 8.69 17.93 -13.30
N LEU A 163 8.06 16.83 -12.89
CA LEU A 163 6.97 16.19 -13.62
C LEU A 163 5.66 16.99 -13.58
N THR A 164 5.37 17.70 -12.47
CA THR A 164 4.06 18.36 -12.29
C THR A 164 4.09 19.87 -12.51
N VAL A 165 5.26 20.51 -12.44
CA VAL A 165 5.40 21.96 -12.52
C VAL A 165 6.30 22.37 -13.69
N ALA A 166 7.59 21.98 -13.64
CA ALA A 166 8.59 22.52 -14.55
C ALA A 166 8.38 22.05 -16.00
N LEU A 167 8.21 20.74 -16.19
CA LEU A 167 8.03 20.15 -17.51
C LEU A 167 6.68 20.56 -18.15
N PRO A 168 5.53 20.49 -17.46
CA PRO A 168 4.26 20.92 -18.04
C PRO A 168 4.26 22.39 -18.45
N LYS A 169 4.86 23.30 -17.65
CA LYS A 169 5.04 24.72 -18.03
C LYS A 169 5.84 24.86 -19.32
N ARG A 170 6.96 24.15 -19.44
CA ARG A 170 7.83 24.19 -20.62
C ARG A 170 7.12 23.66 -21.87
N LEU A 171 6.39 22.56 -21.74
CA LEU A 171 5.63 21.94 -22.83
C LEU A 171 4.29 22.63 -23.12
N LYS A 172 3.87 23.59 -22.28
CA LYS A 172 2.53 24.19 -22.29
C LYS A 172 1.41 23.13 -22.23
N LYS A 173 1.64 22.10 -21.42
CA LYS A 173 0.67 21.02 -21.14
C LYS A 173 0.09 21.21 -19.74
N HIS A 174 -1.13 20.71 -19.56
CA HIS A 174 -1.81 20.69 -18.27
C HIS A 174 -1.57 19.36 -17.55
N VAL A 175 -1.48 19.42 -16.23
CA VAL A 175 -1.56 18.25 -15.35
C VAL A 175 -3.00 18.13 -14.87
N VAL A 176 -3.57 16.93 -15.03
CA VAL A 176 -4.94 16.62 -14.63
C VAL A 176 -4.90 15.61 -13.48
N VAL A 177 -5.67 15.86 -12.43
CA VAL A 177 -5.83 14.92 -11.32
C VAL A 177 -7.11 14.12 -11.51
N GLU A 178 -6.97 12.81 -11.74
CA GLU A 178 -8.09 11.87 -11.74
C GLU A 178 -8.38 11.45 -10.29
N THR A 179 -9.50 11.91 -9.74
CA THR A 179 -9.89 11.64 -8.35
C THR A 179 -10.60 10.31 -8.18
N ARG A 180 -11.10 9.69 -9.26
CA ARG A 180 -11.84 8.42 -9.22
C ARG A 180 -10.94 7.19 -9.35
N ALA A 181 -9.66 7.40 -9.63
CA ALA A 181 -8.66 6.34 -9.63
C ALA A 181 -7.98 6.30 -8.26
N LEU A 182 -7.78 5.09 -7.74
CA LEU A 182 -7.08 4.87 -6.49
C LEU A 182 -5.78 4.12 -6.75
N ALA A 183 -4.68 4.69 -6.26
CA ALA A 183 -3.40 4.03 -6.19
C ALA A 183 -3.00 3.84 -4.73
N ALA A 184 -2.57 2.63 -4.37
CA ALA A 184 -2.08 2.33 -3.04
C ALA A 184 -0.56 2.15 -3.10
N HIS A 185 0.16 2.98 -2.35
CA HIS A 185 1.58 2.76 -2.09
C HIS A 185 1.70 1.72 -0.97
N PHE A 186 2.31 0.56 -1.27
CA PHE A 186 2.32 -0.58 -0.34
C PHE A 186 3.10 -0.31 0.95
N ALA A 187 4.27 0.32 0.85
CA ALA A 187 5.11 0.62 2.01
C ALA A 187 6.00 1.82 1.75
N PHE A 188 6.22 2.65 2.77
CA PHE A 188 7.35 3.58 2.82
C PHE A 188 8.57 2.92 3.49
N SER A 189 9.77 3.48 3.33
CA SER A 189 11.02 2.91 3.86
C SER A 189 11.06 2.75 5.39
N PHE A 190 10.16 3.41 6.12
CA PHE A 190 10.00 3.28 7.57
C PHE A 190 9.04 2.16 7.98
N GLN A 191 8.29 1.59 7.03
CA GLN A 191 7.20 0.64 7.26
C GLN A 191 7.59 -0.80 6.95
N ASN A 192 8.90 -1.11 6.92
CA ASN A 192 9.42 -2.40 6.42
C ASN A 192 8.77 -3.63 7.06
N ALA A 193 8.38 -3.54 8.34
CA ALA A 193 7.70 -4.62 9.05
C ALA A 193 6.31 -4.97 8.49
N ILE A 194 5.74 -4.23 7.52
CA ILE A 194 4.53 -4.63 6.81
C ILE A 194 4.76 -5.91 5.97
N GLU A 195 5.99 -6.18 5.56
CA GLU A 195 6.36 -7.40 4.82
C GLU A 195 6.11 -8.69 5.62
N TYR A 196 6.08 -8.56 6.95
CA TYR A 196 5.73 -9.65 7.86
C TYR A 196 4.26 -10.05 7.78
N THR A 197 3.39 -9.16 7.30
CA THR A 197 1.94 -9.36 7.33
C THR A 197 1.43 -10.13 6.12
N ASP A 198 0.21 -10.63 6.22
CA ASP A 198 -0.50 -11.31 5.15
C ASP A 198 -0.99 -10.38 4.02
N VAL A 199 -0.81 -9.07 4.15
CA VAL A 199 -1.32 -8.05 3.22
C VAL A 199 -0.77 -8.23 1.80
N LEU A 200 0.52 -8.54 1.64
CA LEU A 200 1.09 -8.71 0.30
C LEU A 200 0.52 -9.95 -0.41
N ASN A 201 0.35 -11.05 0.31
CA ASN A 201 -0.27 -12.26 -0.24
C ASN A 201 -1.73 -12.00 -0.64
N ARG A 202 -2.48 -11.25 0.17
CA ARG A 202 -3.85 -10.82 -0.16
C ARG A 202 -3.88 -9.96 -1.42
N TYR A 203 -2.94 -9.05 -1.61
CA TYR A 203 -2.83 -8.30 -2.87
C TYR A 203 -2.52 -9.19 -4.07
N ALA A 204 -1.63 -10.18 -3.92
CA ALA A 204 -1.30 -11.12 -4.98
C ALA A 204 -2.52 -11.95 -5.39
N ASP A 205 -3.28 -12.45 -4.40
CA ASP A 205 -4.52 -13.21 -4.65
C ASP A 205 -5.61 -12.33 -5.28
N TYR A 206 -5.84 -11.11 -4.78
CA TYR A 206 -6.74 -10.12 -5.40
C TYR A 206 -6.37 -9.86 -6.86
N ALA A 207 -5.09 -9.62 -7.15
CA ALA A 207 -4.61 -9.37 -8.50
C ALA A 207 -4.87 -10.59 -9.41
N SER A 208 -4.59 -11.80 -8.93
CA SER A 208 -4.83 -13.04 -9.69
C SER A 208 -6.31 -13.23 -10.04
N LYS A 209 -7.21 -12.94 -9.09
CA LYS A 209 -8.66 -13.15 -9.21
C LYS A 209 -9.41 -12.01 -9.89
N LYS A 210 -8.90 -10.77 -9.86
CA LYS A 210 -9.63 -9.57 -10.34
C LYS A 210 -8.91 -8.81 -11.45
N ALA A 211 -7.58 -8.73 -11.42
CA ALA A 211 -6.81 -7.96 -12.40
C ALA A 211 -6.34 -8.82 -13.59
N CYS A 212 -5.90 -10.05 -13.33
CA CYS A 212 -5.31 -10.93 -14.34
C CYS A 212 -6.34 -11.64 -15.26
N LEU A 213 -7.65 -11.47 -15.03
CA LEU A 213 -8.70 -12.15 -15.80
C LEU A 213 -9.22 -11.42 -17.06
N ASN A 214 -8.61 -10.31 -17.49
CA ASN A 214 -9.07 -9.57 -18.68
C ASN A 214 -8.04 -9.37 -19.80
N LEU A 215 -6.84 -9.96 -19.72
CA LEU A 215 -5.82 -9.78 -20.76
C LEU A 215 -6.10 -10.56 -22.06
N TYR A 216 -7.02 -11.53 -22.05
CA TYR A 216 -7.42 -12.27 -23.26
C TYR A 216 -8.67 -11.70 -23.97
N GLN A 217 -9.46 -10.84 -23.33
CA GLN A 217 -10.77 -10.45 -23.86
C GLN A 217 -10.76 -9.14 -24.67
N PHE A 218 -9.68 -8.35 -24.60
CA PHE A 218 -9.59 -7.05 -25.28
C PHE A 218 -8.61 -6.94 -26.46
N GLY A 219 -7.95 -8.03 -26.86
CA GLY A 219 -7.12 -8.03 -28.09
C GLY A 219 -6.04 -6.95 -28.13
N ILE A 220 -5.60 -6.44 -26.98
CA ILE A 220 -4.52 -5.46 -26.90
C ILE A 220 -3.22 -6.23 -27.09
N PRO A 221 -2.43 -5.96 -28.15
CA PRO A 221 -1.14 -6.60 -28.31
C PRO A 221 -0.22 -6.15 -27.16
N ILE A 222 0.22 -7.12 -26.37
CA ILE A 222 1.29 -7.00 -25.40
C ILE A 222 2.56 -6.51 -26.11
N PHE A 223 2.91 -5.25 -25.92
CA PHE A 223 4.28 -4.80 -26.11
C PHE A 223 5.02 -4.99 -24.78
N GLY A 224 5.87 -6.01 -24.74
CA GLY A 224 6.84 -6.23 -23.68
C GLY A 224 6.35 -7.14 -22.56
N ASP A 225 6.99 -8.30 -22.46
CA ASP A 225 6.92 -9.16 -21.29
C ASP A 225 7.31 -8.35 -20.04
N ILE A 226 6.42 -8.28 -19.04
CA ILE A 226 6.82 -7.88 -17.69
C ILE A 226 7.51 -9.09 -17.07
N GLU A 227 8.80 -9.20 -17.35
CA GLU A 227 9.70 -10.13 -16.67
C GLU A 227 9.99 -9.54 -15.28
N VAL A 228 9.34 -10.08 -14.24
CA VAL A 228 9.71 -9.78 -12.85
C VAL A 228 10.99 -10.58 -12.56
N ASP A 229 12.14 -10.00 -12.88
CA ASP A 229 13.45 -10.59 -12.58
C ASP A 229 13.76 -10.45 -11.08
N VAL A 230 13.38 -11.47 -10.31
CA VAL A 230 13.79 -11.59 -8.90
C VAL A 230 15.18 -12.19 -8.84
N ARG A 231 16.23 -11.38 -9.05
CA ARG A 231 17.60 -11.82 -8.72
C ARG A 231 17.96 -11.46 -7.28
N PRO A 232 18.56 -12.39 -6.51
CA PRO A 232 19.11 -12.06 -5.21
C PRO A 232 20.30 -11.11 -5.37
N VAL A 233 20.32 -10.04 -4.57
CA VAL A 233 21.47 -9.14 -4.45
C VAL A 233 22.58 -9.86 -3.68
N HIS A 234 23.55 -10.44 -4.40
CA HIS A 234 24.80 -10.87 -3.79
C HIS A 234 25.65 -9.64 -3.45
N HIS A 235 25.85 -9.39 -2.15
CA HIS A 235 26.85 -8.46 -1.66
C HIS A 235 28.25 -8.95 -2.02
N SER A 236 28.88 -8.35 -3.03
CA SER A 236 30.32 -8.46 -3.26
C SER A 236 31.03 -7.27 -2.60
N HIS A 237 31.86 -7.57 -1.60
CA HIS A 237 32.82 -6.62 -1.02
C HIS A 237 33.88 -6.24 -2.06
N PRO A 238 34.25 -4.95 -2.20
CA PRO A 238 35.39 -4.57 -3.03
C PRO A 238 36.71 -4.96 -2.36
N ALA A 239 37.51 -5.77 -3.06
CA ALA A 239 38.87 -6.11 -2.68
C ALA A 239 39.78 -4.86 -2.76
N ARG A 240 40.51 -4.62 -1.67
CA ARG A 240 41.63 -3.67 -1.59
C ARG A 240 42.73 -4.07 -2.58
N ILE A 241 43.10 -3.18 -3.50
CA ILE A 241 44.37 -3.25 -4.21
C ILE A 241 45.39 -2.44 -3.42
N SER A 242 46.32 -3.13 -2.76
CA SER A 242 47.56 -2.56 -2.24
C SER A 242 48.61 -2.59 -3.35
N GLY A 243 49.01 -1.42 -3.84
CA GLY A 243 50.22 -1.26 -4.65
C GLY A 243 51.44 -1.09 -3.75
N GLY A 244 52.53 -1.80 -4.06
CA GLY A 244 53.84 -1.58 -3.45
C GLY A 244 54.83 -2.69 -3.78
N GLY A 245 55.85 -2.36 -4.59
CA GLY A 245 57.04 -3.19 -4.82
C GLY A 245 57.23 -3.62 -6.26
#